data_AF-A0A2T4IIJ2-F1
#
_entry.id   AF-A0A2T4IIJ2-F1
#
_cell.length_a   1.000
_cell.length_b   1.000
_cell.length_c   1.000
_cell.angle_alpha   90.00
_cell.angle_beta   90.00
_cell.angle_gamma   90.00
#
_symmetry.space_group_name_H-M   'P 1'
#
loop_
_entity.id
_entity.type
_entity.pdbx_description
1 polymer ?
#
loop_
_entity_poly.entity_id
_entity_poly.type
_entity_poly.pdbx_seq_one_letter_code
_entity_poly.pdbx_strand_id
1 'polypeptide(L)'
;MYSGGGANSTTLHLIAFLPGQLPFEVLSVAYSANVMIRACFSERDLKHRAGACHDLYSFDATIIPEEAVAGGMPLLHYRSEATSFPGPVSRSRDSRDGKPLRKGDLVEATDPQCSYYRLYRFDPEARGYLPDAPLPDCSDYTEP
;
A
#
# COMPACT_ATOMS: atom_id res chain seq x y z
N MET A 1 -20.51 -5.44 -11.89
CA MET A 1 -21.32 -4.28 -11.47
C MET A 1 -20.34 -3.15 -11.24
N TYR A 2 -20.31 -2.12 -12.09
CA TYR A 2 -19.31 -1.05 -12.00
C TYR A 2 -19.68 -0.16 -10.81
N SER A 3 -19.06 -0.43 -9.65
CA SER A 3 -19.12 0.50 -8.53
C SER A 3 -18.33 1.73 -8.96
N GLY A 4 -18.98 2.89 -9.02
CA GLY A 4 -18.28 4.14 -9.38
C GLY A 4 -17.03 4.31 -8.50
N GLY A 5 -15.95 4.79 -9.07
CA GLY A 5 -14.67 4.80 -8.37
C GLY A 5 -13.49 4.86 -9.34
N GLY A 6 -12.30 4.85 -8.78
CA GLY A 6 -11.04 4.82 -9.50
C GLY A 6 -9.97 4.18 -8.64
N ALA A 7 -9.03 3.49 -9.27
CA ALA A 7 -7.93 2.87 -8.59
C ALA A 7 -6.64 3.07 -9.38
N ASN A 8 -5.54 3.30 -8.68
CA ASN A 8 -4.20 3.32 -9.24
C ASN A 8 -3.24 2.60 -8.30
N SER A 9 -2.17 2.06 -8.86
CA SER A 9 -1.06 1.47 -8.13
C SER A 9 0.23 1.71 -8.87
N THR A 10 1.30 1.91 -8.10
CA THR A 10 2.66 2.15 -8.56
C THR A 10 3.56 1.10 -7.92
N THR A 11 4.30 0.39 -8.76
CA THR A 11 5.36 -0.53 -8.35
C THR A 11 6.71 0.11 -8.62
N LEU A 12 7.59 0.10 -7.62
CA LEU A 12 8.99 0.50 -7.76
C LEU A 12 9.80 -0.72 -8.18
N HIS A 13 10.49 -0.60 -9.32
CA HIS A 13 11.45 -1.58 -9.80
C HIS A 13 12.87 -1.03 -9.67
N LEU A 14 13.77 -1.78 -9.02
CA LEU A 14 15.19 -1.46 -8.98
C LEU A 14 15.95 -2.37 -9.93
N ILE A 15 16.78 -1.77 -10.79
CA ILE A 15 17.60 -2.46 -11.78
C ILE A 15 19.07 -2.29 -11.42
N ALA A 16 19.82 -3.38 -11.33
CA ALA A 16 21.26 -3.35 -11.11
C ALA A 16 22.03 -3.24 -12.43
N PHE A 17 23.05 -2.39 -12.43
CA PHE A 17 24.02 -2.22 -13.52
C PHE A 17 25.40 -2.60 -13.00
N LEU A 18 25.84 -3.83 -13.30
CA LEU A 18 27.12 -4.38 -12.85
C LEU A 18 28.07 -4.59 -14.03
N PRO A 19 29.39 -4.33 -13.87
CA PRO A 19 30.37 -4.55 -14.94
C PRO A 19 30.35 -6.00 -15.46
N GLY A 20 30.31 -6.16 -16.79
CA GLY A 20 30.34 -7.46 -17.44
C GLY A 20 29.03 -8.26 -17.35
N GLN A 21 27.94 -7.67 -16.85
CA GLN A 21 26.63 -8.31 -16.76
C GLN A 21 25.56 -7.48 -17.48
N LEU A 22 24.56 -8.15 -18.06
CA LEU A 22 23.36 -7.49 -18.54
C LEU A 22 22.56 -6.94 -17.34
N PRO A 23 21.90 -5.76 -17.47
CA PRO A 23 21.04 -5.25 -16.41
C PRO A 23 19.96 -6.25 -16.02
N PHE A 24 19.65 -6.33 -14.74
CA PHE A 24 18.63 -7.22 -14.21
C PHE A 24 17.89 -6.56 -13.05
N GLU A 25 16.61 -6.89 -12.89
CA GLU A 25 15.81 -6.45 -11.76
C GLU A 25 16.30 -7.12 -10.47
N VAL A 26 16.47 -6.31 -9.44
CA VAL A 26 16.92 -6.76 -8.11
C VAL A 26 15.88 -6.54 -7.03
N LEU A 27 14.85 -5.72 -7.27
CA LEU A 27 13.74 -5.52 -6.34
C LEU A 27 12.51 -5.03 -7.10
N SER A 28 11.35 -5.55 -6.74
CA SER A 28 10.04 -5.06 -7.16
C SER A 28 9.14 -4.98 -5.93
N VAL A 29 8.69 -3.77 -5.57
CA VAL A 29 7.89 -3.52 -4.36
C VAL A 29 6.78 -2.50 -4.63
N ALA A 30 5.67 -2.60 -3.90
CA ALA A 30 4.64 -1.57 -3.90
C ALA A 30 5.22 -0.23 -3.41
N TYR A 31 4.96 0.84 -4.15
CA TYR A 31 5.47 2.18 -3.85
C TYR A 31 4.37 3.16 -3.45
N SER A 32 3.29 3.18 -4.20
CA SER A 32 2.10 3.94 -3.83
C SER A 32 0.85 3.35 -4.47
N ALA A 33 -0.30 3.56 -3.87
CA ALA A 33 -1.58 3.19 -4.45
C ALA A 33 -2.70 4.03 -3.84
N ASN A 34 -3.76 4.24 -4.63
CA ASN A 34 -4.97 4.86 -4.16
C ASN A 34 -6.17 4.16 -4.79
N VAL A 35 -7.13 3.77 -3.95
CA VAL A 35 -8.36 3.13 -4.36
C VAL A 35 -9.54 3.89 -3.77
N MET A 36 -10.46 4.30 -4.64
CA MET A 36 -11.70 4.96 -4.28
C MET A 36 -12.87 4.10 -4.73
N ILE A 37 -13.71 3.67 -3.79
CA ILE A 37 -14.88 2.85 -4.05
C ILE A 37 -16.11 3.61 -3.61
N ARG A 38 -17.09 3.80 -4.50
CA ARG A 38 -18.39 4.37 -4.14
C ARG A 38 -19.14 3.47 -3.16
N ALA A 39 -19.64 4.08 -2.09
CA ALA A 39 -20.37 3.41 -1.02
C ALA A 39 -21.84 3.85 -0.90
N CYS A 40 -22.25 5.02 -1.42
CA CYS A 40 -23.65 5.47 -1.39
C CYS A 40 -24.38 5.25 -2.72
N PHE A 41 -25.58 4.66 -2.66
CA PHE A 41 -26.45 4.44 -3.82
C PHE A 41 -27.85 5.04 -3.64
N SER A 42 -28.12 5.63 -2.47
CA SER A 42 -29.39 6.26 -2.12
C SER A 42 -29.21 7.37 -1.09
N GLU A 43 -30.25 8.19 -0.90
CA GLU A 43 -30.35 9.16 0.20
C GLU A 43 -30.23 8.52 1.59
N ARG A 44 -30.68 7.26 1.72
CA ARG A 44 -30.53 6.49 2.95
C ARG A 44 -29.06 6.21 3.23
N ASP A 45 -28.31 5.80 2.22
CA ASP A 45 -26.86 5.54 2.36
C ASP A 45 -26.10 6.84 2.69
N LEU A 46 -26.47 7.95 2.04
CA LEU A 46 -25.89 9.27 2.32
C LEU A 46 -26.02 9.63 3.80
N LYS A 47 -27.21 9.45 4.38
CA LYS A 47 -27.47 9.70 5.81
C LYS A 47 -26.75 8.68 6.69
N HIS A 48 -26.82 7.40 6.34
CA HIS A 48 -26.17 6.31 7.10
C HIS A 48 -24.65 6.48 7.16
N ARG A 49 -24.05 7.06 6.12
CA ARG A 49 -22.61 7.28 6.03
C ARG A 49 -22.17 8.71 6.36
N ALA A 50 -23.07 9.51 6.96
CA ALA A 50 -22.80 10.90 7.33
C ALA A 50 -22.19 11.74 6.18
N GLY A 51 -22.57 11.44 4.92
CA GLY A 51 -22.05 12.11 3.72
C GLY A 51 -20.80 11.47 3.08
N ALA A 52 -20.12 10.53 3.73
CA ALA A 52 -18.92 9.88 3.20
C ALA A 52 -19.27 8.81 2.16
N CYS A 53 -19.53 9.23 0.93
CA CYS A 53 -20.02 8.35 -0.13
C CYS A 53 -18.95 7.60 -0.92
N HIS A 54 -17.71 7.68 -0.45
CA HIS A 54 -16.59 6.89 -0.93
C HIS A 54 -15.87 6.26 0.25
N ASP A 55 -15.41 5.04 0.05
CA ASP A 55 -14.33 4.47 0.82
C ASP A 55 -13.02 4.77 0.08
N LEU A 56 -12.03 5.26 0.81
CA LEU A 56 -10.70 5.53 0.28
C LEU A 56 -9.72 4.57 0.95
N TYR A 57 -8.79 4.05 0.16
CA TYR A 57 -7.68 3.23 0.60
C TYR A 57 -6.42 3.84 -0.01
N SER A 58 -5.47 4.21 0.83
CA SER A 58 -4.21 4.83 0.40
C SER A 58 -3.04 3.98 0.89
N PHE A 59 -2.03 3.87 0.06
CA PHE A 59 -0.75 3.24 0.38
C PHE A 59 0.36 4.15 -0.10
N ASP A 60 1.31 4.45 0.76
CA ASP A 60 2.52 5.20 0.42
C ASP A 60 3.73 4.52 1.04
N ALA A 61 4.80 4.40 0.27
CA ALA A 61 6.04 3.80 0.74
C ALA A 61 7.27 4.62 0.35
N THR A 62 8.31 4.45 1.15
CA THR A 62 9.63 5.04 0.94
C THR A 62 10.66 3.94 0.95
N ILE A 63 11.68 4.08 0.11
CA ILE A 63 12.86 3.24 0.12
C ILE A 63 14.11 4.12 0.20
N ILE A 64 14.98 3.83 1.16
CA ILE A 64 16.19 4.62 1.40
C ILE A 64 17.38 3.66 1.48
N PRO A 65 18.40 3.81 0.63
CA PRO A 65 19.63 3.05 0.78
C PRO A 65 20.44 3.54 1.99
N GLU A 66 20.99 2.63 2.77
CA GLU A 66 22.09 2.95 3.69
C GLU A 66 23.33 3.37 2.87
N GLU A 67 24.19 4.21 3.46
CA GLU A 67 25.49 4.51 2.86
C GLU A 67 26.28 3.20 2.66
N ALA A 68 26.58 2.88 1.41
CA ALA A 68 27.29 1.66 1.09
C ALA A 68 28.73 1.74 1.64
N VAL A 69 29.12 0.75 2.45
CA VAL A 69 30.54 0.50 2.74
C VAL A 69 31.18 -0.02 1.45
N ALA A 70 32.36 0.50 1.11
CA ALA A 70 33.01 0.34 -0.20
C ALA A 70 32.90 -1.09 -0.79
N GLY A 71 32.28 -1.20 -1.98
CA GLY A 71 32.31 -2.40 -2.83
C GLY A 71 31.09 -3.32 -2.77
N GLY A 72 30.08 -3.04 -1.93
CA GLY A 72 28.87 -3.85 -1.79
C GLY A 72 27.57 -3.17 -2.27
N MET A 73 26.51 -3.96 -2.40
CA MET A 73 25.14 -3.45 -2.56
C MET A 73 24.65 -2.91 -1.20
N PRO A 74 24.02 -1.72 -1.14
CA PRO A 74 23.58 -1.12 0.11
C PRO A 74 22.45 -1.91 0.78
N LEU A 75 22.29 -1.80 2.09
CA LEU A 75 21.04 -2.17 2.74
C LEU A 75 19.95 -1.18 2.31
N LEU A 76 18.71 -1.65 2.11
CA LEU A 76 17.59 -0.75 1.79
C LEU A 76 16.56 -0.76 2.93
N HIS A 77 16.26 0.43 3.45
CA HIS A 77 15.17 0.66 4.40
C HIS A 77 13.88 0.88 3.63
N TYR A 78 12.92 -0.01 3.78
CA TYR A 78 11.57 0.15 3.26
C TYR A 78 10.61 0.50 4.39
N ARG A 79 9.82 1.54 4.22
CA ARG A 79 8.75 1.91 5.15
C ARG A 79 7.48 2.22 4.38
N SER A 80 6.37 1.60 4.76
CA SER A 80 5.04 1.86 4.23
C SER A 80 4.12 2.49 5.27
N GLU A 81 3.11 3.19 4.78
CA GLU A 81 1.94 3.64 5.53
C GLU A 81 0.70 3.34 4.69
N ALA A 82 -0.28 2.70 5.31
CA ALA A 82 -1.56 2.37 4.69
C ALA A 82 -2.69 2.96 5.52
N THR A 83 -3.63 3.64 4.87
CA THR A 83 -4.76 4.27 5.54
C THR A 83 -6.07 4.00 4.81
N SER A 84 -7.16 4.00 5.57
CA SER A 84 -8.51 3.92 5.05
C SER A 84 -9.38 5.07 5.53
N PHE A 85 -10.41 5.41 4.78
CA PHE A 85 -11.42 6.40 5.15
C PHE A 85 -12.80 5.96 4.65
N PRO A 86 -13.90 6.22 5.39
CA PRO A 86 -13.97 6.83 6.72
C PRO A 86 -13.76 5.79 7.83
N GLY A 87 -12.77 6.03 8.69
CA GLY A 87 -12.35 5.10 9.72
C GLY A 87 -11.77 3.81 9.13
N PRO A 88 -11.74 2.71 9.91
CA PRO A 88 -11.25 1.42 9.46
C PRO A 88 -12.31 0.71 8.61
N VAL A 89 -12.27 0.93 7.30
CA VAL A 89 -13.09 0.21 6.31
C VAL A 89 -12.27 -0.87 5.61
N SER A 90 -12.93 -1.87 5.01
CA SER A 90 -12.26 -2.97 4.30
C SER A 90 -12.96 -3.26 2.99
N ARG A 91 -12.19 -3.56 1.95
CA ARG A 91 -12.70 -3.92 0.63
C ARG A 91 -13.42 -5.27 0.61
N SER A 92 -13.14 -6.12 1.60
CA SER A 92 -13.77 -7.42 1.76
C SER A 92 -15.17 -7.36 2.40
N ARG A 93 -15.63 -6.19 2.84
CA ARG A 93 -16.93 -6.01 3.52
C ARG A 93 -17.73 -4.88 2.89
N ASP A 94 -19.05 -5.02 2.88
CA ASP A 94 -19.91 -3.91 2.47
C ASP A 94 -19.91 -2.84 3.56
N SER A 95 -19.38 -1.67 3.25
CA SER A 95 -19.28 -0.54 4.17
C SER A 95 -20.65 0.06 4.57
N ARG A 96 -21.76 -0.47 4.04
CA ARG A 96 -23.13 -0.16 4.47
C ARG A 96 -23.67 -1.09 5.57
N ASP A 97 -23.06 -2.26 5.76
CA ASP A 97 -23.52 -3.25 6.74
C ASP A 97 -23.17 -2.88 8.20
N GLY A 98 -22.32 -1.86 8.37
CA GLY A 98 -21.94 -1.32 9.67
C GLY A 98 -23.00 -0.44 10.34
N LYS A 99 -22.68 0.03 11.55
CA LYS A 99 -23.49 1.05 12.24
C LYS A 99 -23.47 2.37 11.45
N PRO A 100 -24.52 3.20 11.55
CA PRO A 100 -24.50 4.53 10.95
C PRO A 100 -23.31 5.34 11.46
N LEU A 101 -22.58 5.97 10.53
CA LEU A 101 -21.45 6.82 10.83
C LEU A 101 -21.90 8.12 11.50
N ARG A 102 -21.03 8.64 12.36
CA ARG A 102 -21.12 9.95 13.00
C ARG A 102 -20.00 10.82 12.44
N LYS A 103 -20.09 12.13 12.67
CA LYS A 103 -19.03 13.08 12.26
C LYS A 103 -17.66 12.71 12.81
N GLY A 104 -17.58 12.14 14.02
CA GLY A 104 -16.33 11.70 14.63
C GLY A 104 -15.72 10.45 13.98
N ASP A 105 -16.49 9.71 13.18
CA ASP A 105 -16.01 8.53 12.45
C ASP A 105 -15.44 8.89 11.07
N LEU A 106 -15.59 10.15 10.64
CA LEU A 106 -15.07 10.67 9.37
C LEU A 106 -13.59 11.05 9.50
N VAL A 107 -12.77 10.06 9.79
CA VAL A 107 -11.32 10.20 10.01
C VAL A 107 -10.57 9.23 9.13
N GLU A 108 -9.31 9.51 8.81
CA GLU A 108 -8.42 8.49 8.27
C GLU A 108 -7.99 7.55 9.39
N ALA A 109 -7.99 6.26 9.13
CA ALA A 109 -7.52 5.23 10.04
C ALA A 109 -6.29 4.54 9.44
N THR A 110 -5.20 4.50 10.20
CA THR A 110 -3.99 3.76 9.84
C THR A 110 -4.22 2.25 9.99
N ASP A 111 -3.82 1.49 8.99
CA ASP A 111 -3.77 0.03 9.06
C ASP A 111 -2.41 -0.42 9.61
N PRO A 112 -2.36 -1.01 10.82
CA PRO A 112 -1.10 -1.39 11.45
C PRO A 112 -0.45 -2.63 10.80
N GLN A 113 -1.19 -3.43 10.02
CA GLN A 113 -0.62 -4.56 9.30
C GLN A 113 0.15 -4.07 8.07
N CYS A 114 -0.41 -3.09 7.35
CA CYS A 114 0.16 -2.56 6.10
C CYS A 114 1.00 -1.30 6.26
N SER A 115 1.08 -0.75 7.48
CA SER A 115 2.02 0.32 7.86
C SER A 115 3.22 -0.28 8.60
N TYR A 116 4.27 -0.66 7.87
CA TYR A 116 5.37 -1.44 8.42
C TYR A 116 6.74 -0.98 7.92
N TYR A 117 7.77 -1.53 8.55
CA TYR A 117 9.16 -1.34 8.17
C TYR A 117 9.82 -2.68 7.82
N ARG A 118 10.68 -2.71 6.80
CA ARG A 118 11.50 -3.86 6.40
C ARG A 118 12.90 -3.42 6.01
N LEU A 119 13.87 -4.28 6.32
CA LEU A 119 15.22 -4.19 5.78
C LEU A 119 15.38 -5.17 4.63
N TYR A 120 15.87 -4.68 3.50
CA TYR A 120 16.20 -5.50 2.36
C TYR A 120 17.71 -5.67 2.24
N ARG A 121 18.15 -6.92 2.10
CA ARG A 121 19.55 -7.28 1.89
C ARG A 121 19.71 -7.93 0.52
N PHE A 122 20.75 -7.54 -0.21
CA PHE A 122 21.05 -8.18 -1.49
C PHE A 122 21.57 -9.61 -1.24
N ASP A 123 20.92 -10.57 -1.88
CA ASP A 123 21.28 -11.97 -1.91
C ASP A 123 21.89 -12.31 -3.29
N PRO A 124 23.16 -12.72 -3.37
CA PRO A 124 23.82 -13.05 -4.63
C PRO A 124 23.26 -14.31 -5.32
N GLU A 125 22.75 -15.29 -4.57
CA GLU A 125 22.19 -16.53 -5.11
C GLU A 125 20.82 -16.28 -5.73
N ALA A 126 19.97 -15.54 -5.04
CA ALA A 126 18.67 -15.09 -5.54
C ALA A 126 18.79 -13.96 -6.58
N ARG A 127 19.98 -13.34 -6.69
CA ARG A 127 20.26 -12.16 -7.53
C ARG A 127 19.29 -11.01 -7.27
N GLY A 128 18.95 -10.76 -6.01
CA GLY A 128 17.95 -9.76 -5.65
C GLY A 128 17.95 -9.41 -4.17
N TYR A 129 17.19 -8.39 -3.83
CA TYR A 129 16.96 -7.93 -2.47
C TYR A 129 15.87 -8.77 -1.80
N LEU A 130 16.21 -9.39 -0.67
CA LEU A 130 15.27 -10.15 0.14
C LEU A 130 14.95 -9.38 1.44
N PRO A 131 13.68 -9.35 1.87
CA PRO A 131 13.30 -8.73 3.12
C PRO A 131 13.77 -9.58 4.31
N ASP A 132 14.02 -8.92 5.44
CA ASP A 132 14.42 -9.53 6.71
C ASP A 132 13.31 -10.34 7.40
N ALA A 133 12.06 -10.13 6.99
CA ALA A 133 10.89 -10.89 7.44
C ALA A 133 9.82 -10.95 6.33
N PRO A 134 8.92 -11.96 6.36
CA PRO A 134 7.81 -12.04 5.42
C PRO A 134 7.00 -10.74 5.33
N LEU A 135 6.58 -10.40 4.11
CA LEU A 135 5.73 -9.24 3.87
C LEU A 135 4.28 -9.60 4.20
N PRO A 136 3.51 -8.70 4.84
CA PRO A 136 2.09 -8.88 5.02
C PRO A 136 1.36 -8.82 3.66
N ASP A 137 0.21 -9.49 3.58
CA ASP A 137 -0.70 -9.29 2.44
C ASP A 137 -1.38 -7.92 2.61
N CYS A 138 -1.12 -7.04 1.63
CA CYS A 138 -1.65 -5.69 1.55
C CYS A 138 -2.39 -5.42 0.23
N SER A 139 -2.84 -6.48 -0.45
CA SER A 139 -3.58 -6.41 -1.73
C SER A 139 -4.80 -5.49 -1.65
N ASP A 140 -5.47 -5.41 -0.50
CA ASP A 140 -6.56 -4.46 -0.25
C ASP A 140 -6.14 -2.99 -0.52
N TYR A 141 -4.86 -2.64 -0.33
CA TYR A 141 -4.34 -1.30 -0.59
C TYR A 141 -3.53 -1.21 -1.89
N THR A 142 -2.80 -2.25 -2.26
CA THR A 142 -1.78 -2.19 -3.34
C THR A 142 -2.30 -2.63 -4.71
N GLU A 143 -3.42 -3.34 -4.78
CA GLU A 143 -4.02 -3.78 -6.03
C GLU A 143 -5.22 -2.90 -6.43
N PRO A 144 -5.38 -2.55 -7.72
CA PRO A 144 -6.49 -1.71 -8.18
C PRO A 144 -7.84 -2.45 -8.18
#